data_AF-A0A183SW18-F1
#
_entry.id   AF-A0A183SW18-F1
#
_cell.length_a   1.000
_cell.length_b   1.000
_cell.length_c   1.000
_cell.angle_alpha   90.00
_cell.angle_beta   90.00
_cell.angle_gamma   90.00
#
_symmetry.space_group_name_H-M   'P 1'
#
loop_
_entity.id
_entity.type
_entity.pdbx_description
1 polymer ?
#
loop_
_entity_poly.entity_id
_entity_poly.type
_entity_poly.pdbx_seq_one_letter_code
_entity_poly.pdbx_strand_id
1 'polypeptide(L)'
;MVNSKNLVNTFATIINAYAPPMTSSDTAKDKFYEDLHALLASVMKVDELIGLGNFNARVAMGHAVWQGVLGPHGLGSGNNKGLLLLRTCAEHRRLLTSTFFHLPTWEKATWMRPRSRRRQLLDYVLVRRRDRKDVLVTKAIRDADGWTTHRLVISQIRLRLQPRRRPQGKRPPGKLNTLLLNLPAHGYDFSNQITQKLENLHAPDNNSTVKTRWCKLRNVIQSTTLEVLGHTRHQHKDWFDDDDPDISNLVAEKKGIHKAYIDLRTDATKTAFFRCHFLV
;
A
#
# COMPACT_ATOMS: atom_id res chain seq x y z
N MET A 1 15.79 -13.03 -28.96
CA MET A 1 15.85 -12.79 -27.50
C MET A 1 14.55 -12.11 -27.09
N VAL A 2 13.67 -12.82 -26.36
CA VAL A 2 12.41 -12.26 -25.89
C VAL A 2 12.68 -11.45 -24.62
N ASN A 3 12.40 -10.15 -24.65
CA ASN A 3 12.47 -9.29 -23.48
C ASN A 3 11.54 -9.82 -22.39
N SER A 4 12.13 -10.32 -21.30
CA SER A 4 11.45 -10.59 -20.04
C SER A 4 10.86 -9.27 -19.55
N LYS A 5 9.58 -9.02 -19.85
CA LYS A 5 8.82 -7.96 -19.19
C LYS A 5 8.92 -8.25 -17.69
N ASN A 6 9.55 -7.36 -16.94
CA ASN A 6 9.56 -7.39 -15.48
C ASN A 6 8.12 -7.65 -15.02
N LEU A 7 7.86 -8.85 -14.51
CA LEU A 7 6.55 -9.24 -14.00
C LEU A 7 6.33 -8.44 -12.73
N VAL A 8 5.60 -7.32 -12.83
CA VAL A 8 5.23 -6.51 -11.68
C VAL A 8 3.99 -7.15 -11.05
N ASN A 9 4.07 -7.52 -9.78
CA ASN A 9 2.94 -8.09 -9.04
C ASN A 9 1.80 -7.06 -9.01
N THR A 10 0.59 -7.44 -9.41
CA THR A 10 -0.57 -6.52 -9.43
C THR A 10 -1.34 -6.62 -8.12
N PHE A 11 -1.45 -7.84 -7.59
CA PHE A 11 -2.16 -8.13 -6.35
C PHE A 11 -1.27 -8.92 -5.37
N ALA A 12 -1.64 -8.83 -4.09
CA ALA A 12 -1.17 -9.73 -3.05
C ALA A 12 -2.34 -10.53 -2.50
N THR A 13 -2.21 -11.86 -2.51
CA THR A 13 -3.18 -12.77 -1.93
C THR A 13 -2.65 -13.31 -0.61
N ILE A 14 -3.49 -13.25 0.41
CA ILE A 14 -3.20 -13.78 1.74
C ILE A 14 -4.17 -14.93 2.01
N ILE A 15 -3.64 -16.11 2.31
CA ILE A 15 -4.42 -17.30 2.68
C ILE A 15 -4.16 -17.60 4.14
N ASN A 16 -5.21 -17.68 4.95
CA ASN A 16 -5.13 -18.21 6.30
C ASN A 16 -5.66 -19.64 6.33
N ALA A 17 -4.90 -20.57 6.88
CA ALA A 17 -5.24 -21.98 6.94
C ALA A 17 -5.19 -22.52 8.36
N TYR A 18 -6.20 -23.31 8.73
CA TYR A 18 -6.22 -24.08 9.97
C TYR A 18 -6.40 -25.56 9.64
N ALA A 19 -5.33 -26.33 9.78
CA ALA A 19 -5.36 -27.75 9.48
C ALA A 19 -6.12 -28.53 10.55
N PRO A 20 -6.79 -29.63 10.20
CA PRO A 20 -7.45 -30.49 11.17
C PRO A 20 -6.50 -30.97 12.28
N PRO A 21 -6.99 -31.14 13.53
CA PRO A 21 -6.20 -31.65 14.65
C PRO A 21 -5.79 -33.12 14.43
N MET A 22 -4.95 -33.70 15.29
CA MET A 22 -4.54 -35.11 15.13
C MET A 22 -5.72 -36.09 15.22
N THR A 23 -6.77 -35.75 15.97
CA THR A 23 -7.96 -36.56 16.22
C THR A 23 -8.98 -36.57 15.08
N SER A 24 -8.78 -35.77 14.03
CA SER A 24 -9.69 -35.77 12.89
C SER A 24 -9.56 -37.06 12.07
N SER A 25 -10.62 -37.41 11.34
CA SER A 25 -10.58 -38.51 10.36
C SER A 25 -9.54 -38.24 9.27
N ASP A 26 -9.08 -39.30 8.61
CA ASP A 26 -8.14 -39.18 7.50
C ASP A 26 -8.80 -38.51 6.29
N THR A 27 -10.09 -38.80 6.04
CA THR A 27 -10.89 -38.10 5.02
C THR A 27 -10.90 -36.58 5.17
N ALA A 28 -10.98 -36.08 6.42
CA ALA A 28 -10.95 -34.63 6.69
C ALA A 28 -9.54 -34.05 6.47
N LYS A 29 -8.49 -34.81 6.73
CA LYS A 29 -7.10 -34.38 6.49
C LYS A 29 -6.81 -34.34 4.99
N ASP A 30 -7.22 -35.36 4.26
CA ASP A 30 -7.00 -35.44 2.81
C ASP A 30 -7.72 -34.31 2.10
N LYS A 31 -9.00 -34.09 2.43
CA LYS A 31 -9.77 -32.96 1.93
C LYS A 31 -9.09 -31.61 2.19
N PHE A 32 -8.53 -31.39 3.38
CA PHE A 32 -7.82 -30.15 3.70
C PHE A 32 -6.61 -29.93 2.77
N TYR A 33 -5.81 -30.97 2.50
CA TYR A 33 -4.63 -30.83 1.64
C TYR A 33 -5.01 -30.71 0.16
N GLU A 34 -6.10 -31.34 -0.29
CA GLU A 34 -6.68 -31.13 -1.62
C GLU A 34 -7.16 -29.69 -1.82
N ASP A 35 -7.95 -29.18 -0.88
CA ASP A 35 -8.46 -27.80 -0.91
C ASP A 35 -7.29 -26.79 -0.86
N LEU A 36 -6.27 -27.05 -0.02
CA LEU A 36 -5.05 -26.25 0.03
C LEU A 36 -4.28 -26.28 -1.30
N HIS A 37 -4.16 -27.45 -1.92
CA HIS A 37 -3.51 -27.60 -3.22
C HIS A 37 -4.24 -26.77 -4.29
N ALA A 38 -5.57 -26.88 -4.35
CA ALA A 38 -6.40 -26.13 -5.30
C ALA A 38 -6.27 -24.60 -5.11
N LEU A 39 -6.28 -24.13 -3.85
CA LEU A 39 -6.10 -22.71 -3.52
C LEU A 39 -4.70 -22.20 -3.88
N LEU A 40 -3.65 -22.99 -3.64
CA LEU A 40 -2.30 -22.60 -4.02
C LEU A 40 -2.09 -22.57 -5.54
N ALA A 41 -2.85 -23.38 -6.29
CA ALA A 41 -2.84 -23.45 -7.75
C ALA A 41 -3.65 -22.32 -8.41
N SER A 42 -4.74 -21.87 -7.79
CA SER A 42 -5.65 -20.86 -8.37
C SER A 42 -5.05 -19.46 -8.45
N VAL A 43 -4.10 -19.12 -7.56
CA VAL A 43 -3.48 -17.80 -7.53
C VAL A 43 -2.48 -17.64 -8.67
N MET A 44 -2.69 -16.60 -9.49
CA MET A 44 -1.85 -16.28 -10.63
C MET A 44 -0.36 -16.33 -10.29
N LYS A 45 0.45 -16.93 -11.18
CA LYS A 45 1.89 -17.11 -10.93
C LYS A 45 2.65 -15.81 -10.75
N VAL A 46 2.14 -14.74 -11.36
CA VAL A 46 2.74 -13.40 -11.34
C VAL A 46 2.49 -12.67 -10.03
N ASP A 47 1.41 -12.93 -9.30
CA ASP A 47 1.03 -12.18 -8.10
C ASP A 47 1.69 -12.70 -6.82
N GLU A 48 1.79 -11.83 -5.82
CA GLU A 48 2.34 -12.18 -4.52
C GLU A 48 1.38 -13.13 -3.80
N LEU A 49 1.91 -14.20 -3.19
CA LEU A 49 1.10 -15.13 -2.40
C LEU A 49 1.78 -15.43 -1.07
N ILE A 50 1.05 -15.17 0.01
CA ILE A 50 1.45 -15.47 1.38
C ILE A 50 0.39 -16.40 1.99
N GLY A 51 0.80 -17.63 2.30
CA GLY A 51 0.00 -18.54 3.11
C GLY A 51 0.43 -18.44 4.56
N LEU A 52 -0.48 -18.41 5.51
CA LEU A 52 -0.17 -18.45 6.94
C LEU A 52 -1.19 -19.28 7.70
N GLY A 53 -0.82 -19.69 8.91
CA GLY A 53 -1.74 -20.28 9.87
C GLY A 53 -1.20 -21.54 10.52
N ASN A 54 -2.09 -22.22 11.26
CA ASN A 54 -1.75 -23.41 12.01
C ASN A 54 -1.94 -24.65 11.14
N PHE A 55 -0.83 -25.27 10.73
CA PHE A 55 -0.88 -26.48 9.90
C PHE A 55 -0.91 -27.76 10.73
N ASN A 56 -0.87 -27.68 12.06
CA ASN A 56 -0.79 -28.83 12.96
C ASN A 56 0.30 -29.85 12.54
N ALA A 57 1.34 -29.34 11.88
CA ALA A 57 2.37 -30.08 11.19
C ALA A 57 3.72 -29.79 11.84
N ARG A 58 4.53 -30.83 12.06
CA ARG A 58 5.90 -30.68 12.53
C ARG A 58 6.80 -31.13 11.41
N VAL A 59 7.69 -30.25 11.00
CA VAL A 59 8.60 -30.53 9.90
C VAL A 59 9.97 -30.88 10.49
N ALA A 60 10.52 -32.03 10.10
CA ALA A 60 11.81 -32.50 10.58
C ALA A 60 12.96 -31.61 10.08
N MET A 61 14.10 -31.65 10.79
CA MET A 61 15.36 -31.13 10.27
C MET A 61 15.79 -31.98 9.06
N GLY A 62 15.68 -31.43 7.85
CA GLY A 62 15.91 -32.16 6.60
C GLY A 62 16.18 -31.26 5.41
N HIS A 63 16.79 -30.10 5.64
CA HIS A 63 17.03 -29.07 4.60
C HIS A 63 17.72 -29.64 3.35
N ALA A 64 18.67 -30.56 3.51
CA ALA A 64 19.39 -31.16 2.39
C ALA A 64 18.45 -31.89 1.41
N VAL A 65 17.43 -32.57 1.93
CA VAL A 65 16.43 -33.30 1.12
C VAL A 65 15.38 -32.34 0.56
N TRP A 66 15.02 -31.31 1.32
CA TRP A 66 13.94 -30.36 0.98
C TRP A 66 14.48 -28.99 0.57
N GLN A 67 15.54 -28.98 -0.25
CA GLN A 67 16.27 -27.77 -0.60
C GLN A 67 15.36 -26.76 -1.30
N GLY A 68 15.25 -25.56 -0.73
CA GLY A 68 14.41 -24.49 -1.27
C GLY A 68 12.93 -24.63 -0.97
N VAL A 69 12.55 -25.52 -0.04
CA VAL A 69 11.25 -25.53 0.66
C VAL A 69 11.47 -25.31 2.14
N LEU A 70 12.38 -26.08 2.72
CA LEU A 70 12.79 -26.00 4.11
C LEU A 70 14.11 -25.26 4.21
N GLY A 71 14.29 -24.48 5.28
CA GLY A 71 15.55 -23.84 5.66
C GLY A 71 16.36 -24.67 6.66
N PRO A 72 17.64 -24.35 6.87
CA PRO A 72 18.55 -25.14 7.72
C PRO A 72 18.22 -25.06 9.22
N HIS A 73 17.29 -24.19 9.63
CA HIS A 73 17.06 -23.85 11.03
C HIS A 73 15.68 -24.30 11.55
N GLY A 74 15.14 -25.39 10.99
CA GLY A 74 13.91 -26.03 11.46
C GLY A 74 13.96 -26.49 12.92
N LEU A 75 12.81 -26.87 13.49
CA LEU A 75 12.67 -27.19 14.91
C LEU A 75 12.04 -28.56 15.15
N GLY A 76 12.77 -29.43 15.86
CA GLY A 76 12.25 -30.71 16.35
C GLY A 76 12.16 -31.81 15.30
N SER A 77 11.39 -32.86 15.61
CA SER A 77 11.18 -34.01 14.76
C SER A 77 9.90 -33.90 13.92
N GLY A 78 9.93 -34.50 12.73
CA GLY A 78 8.81 -34.48 11.81
C GLY A 78 7.63 -35.33 12.26
N ASN A 79 6.45 -35.07 11.70
CA ASN A 79 5.31 -35.99 11.72
C ASN A 79 4.77 -36.21 10.29
N ASN A 80 3.85 -37.15 10.13
CA ASN A 80 3.26 -37.47 8.81
C ASN A 80 2.62 -36.24 8.14
N LYS A 81 1.96 -35.38 8.94
CA LYS A 81 1.41 -34.10 8.46
C LYS A 81 2.49 -33.14 7.96
N GLY A 82 3.64 -33.09 8.62
CA GLY A 82 4.80 -32.32 8.17
C GLY A 82 5.35 -32.80 6.84
N LEU A 83 5.34 -34.11 6.58
CA LEU A 83 5.74 -34.66 5.29
C LEU A 83 4.74 -34.28 4.19
N LEU A 84 3.43 -34.34 4.46
CA LEU A 84 2.39 -33.87 3.52
C LEU A 84 2.56 -32.39 3.20
N LEU A 85 2.71 -31.54 4.23
CA LEU A 85 2.96 -30.11 4.05
C LEU A 85 4.21 -29.84 3.20
N LEU A 86 5.30 -30.57 3.46
CA LEU A 86 6.53 -30.46 2.67
C LEU A 86 6.33 -30.85 1.19
N ARG A 87 5.60 -31.93 0.92
CA ARG A 87 5.27 -32.35 -0.45
C ARG A 87 4.44 -31.30 -1.18
N THR A 88 3.37 -30.80 -0.56
CA THR A 88 2.54 -29.72 -1.11
C THR A 88 3.36 -28.46 -1.37
N CYS A 89 4.26 -28.09 -0.45
CA CYS A 89 5.13 -26.93 -0.62
C CYS A 89 6.15 -27.14 -1.75
N ALA A 90 6.73 -28.33 -1.89
CA ALA A 90 7.67 -28.63 -2.97
C ALA A 90 7.02 -28.51 -4.35
N GLU A 91 5.81 -29.07 -4.49
CA GLU A 91 5.02 -29.02 -5.72
C GLU A 91 4.68 -27.59 -6.13
N HIS A 92 4.19 -26.78 -5.18
CA HIS A 92 3.82 -25.38 -5.42
C HIS A 92 4.96 -24.37 -5.29
N ARG A 93 6.21 -24.87 -5.14
CA ARG A 93 7.43 -24.05 -4.95
C ARG A 93 7.27 -23.01 -3.83
N ARG A 94 6.76 -23.45 -2.68
CA ARG A 94 6.57 -22.66 -1.45
C ARG A 94 7.71 -22.92 -0.47
N LEU A 95 8.00 -21.91 0.34
CA LEU A 95 9.04 -21.89 1.37
C LEU A 95 8.41 -21.80 2.75
N LEU A 96 8.89 -22.59 3.70
CA LEU A 96 8.56 -22.48 5.12
C LEU A 96 9.46 -21.41 5.76
N THR A 97 9.05 -20.15 5.71
CA THR A 97 9.91 -18.99 6.07
C THR A 97 10.49 -19.07 7.48
N SER A 98 9.73 -19.58 8.46
CA SER A 98 10.16 -19.75 9.85
C SER A 98 11.38 -20.67 10.04
N THR A 99 11.73 -21.46 9.02
CA THR A 99 12.86 -22.41 9.07
C THR A 99 14.14 -21.87 8.44
N PHE A 100 14.10 -20.70 7.78
CA PHE A 100 15.25 -20.09 7.10
C PHE A 100 16.08 -19.16 7.99
N PHE A 101 15.52 -18.69 9.10
CA PHE A 101 16.20 -17.73 9.97
C PHE A 101 16.87 -18.40 11.16
N HIS A 102 18.12 -18.01 11.43
CA HIS A 102 18.83 -18.45 12.62
C HIS A 102 18.34 -17.67 13.85
N LEU A 103 17.24 -18.15 14.43
CA LEU A 103 16.62 -17.58 15.63
C LEU A 103 16.70 -18.56 16.81
N PRO A 104 16.70 -18.06 18.06
CA PRO A 104 16.62 -18.92 19.22
C PRO A 104 15.27 -19.65 19.28
N THR A 105 15.23 -20.83 19.92
CA THR A 105 14.04 -21.70 19.94
C THR A 105 12.77 -21.00 20.40
N TRP A 106 12.87 -20.03 21.32
CA TRP A 106 11.71 -19.30 21.85
C TRP A 106 11.09 -18.30 20.84
N GLU A 107 11.85 -17.85 19.84
CA GLU A 107 11.36 -17.04 18.70
C GLU A 107 10.89 -17.89 17.52
N LYS A 108 11.10 -19.21 17.56
CA LYS A 108 10.64 -20.13 16.51
C LYS A 108 9.39 -20.89 16.92
N ALA A 109 9.34 -21.31 18.17
CA ALA A 109 8.28 -22.17 18.62
C ALA A 109 6.98 -21.41 18.85
N THR A 110 5.92 -21.90 18.23
CA THR A 110 4.61 -21.24 18.17
C THR A 110 3.62 -21.87 19.12
N TRP A 111 3.85 -23.10 19.59
CA TRP A 111 2.93 -23.80 20.49
C TRP A 111 3.64 -24.43 21.68
N MET A 112 3.04 -24.36 22.87
CA MET A 112 3.51 -25.08 24.06
C MET A 112 2.60 -26.27 24.35
N ARG A 113 3.20 -27.46 24.46
CA ARG A 113 2.47 -28.63 24.95
C ARG A 113 2.11 -28.45 26.43
N PRO A 114 0.81 -28.56 26.83
CA PRO A 114 0.39 -28.29 28.20
C PRO A 114 1.10 -29.14 29.27
N ARG A 115 1.18 -30.47 29.06
CA ARG A 115 1.76 -31.39 30.03
C ARG A 115 3.28 -31.34 30.11
N SER A 116 3.97 -31.48 28.98
CA SER A 116 5.44 -31.60 28.98
C SER A 116 6.16 -30.26 28.89
N ARG A 117 5.42 -29.15 28.74
CA ARG A 117 5.96 -27.79 28.51
C ARG A 117 6.93 -27.69 27.32
N ARG A 118 6.99 -28.71 26.46
CA ARG A 118 7.82 -28.70 25.26
C ARG A 118 7.22 -27.77 24.21
N ARG A 119 8.09 -26.92 23.66
CA ARG A 119 7.77 -25.93 22.64
C ARG A 119 7.91 -26.56 21.24
N GLN A 120 6.95 -26.30 20.36
CA GLN A 120 6.91 -26.84 18.99
C GLN A 120 6.54 -25.75 18.00
N LEU A 121 6.96 -25.91 16.75
CA LEU A 121 6.58 -25.07 15.62
C LEU A 121 5.43 -25.77 14.87
N LEU A 122 4.26 -25.16 14.89
CA LEU A 122 3.04 -25.67 14.21
C LEU A 122 2.43 -24.62 13.27
N ASP A 123 2.71 -23.35 13.53
CA ASP A 123 2.22 -22.22 12.76
C ASP A 123 3.31 -21.78 11.78
N TYR A 124 2.98 -21.77 10.49
CA TYR A 124 3.94 -21.47 9.43
C TYR A 124 3.48 -20.31 8.58
N VAL A 125 4.45 -19.61 8.01
CA VAL A 125 4.24 -18.64 6.94
C VAL A 125 4.92 -19.16 5.68
N LEU A 126 4.11 -19.39 4.66
CA LEU A 126 4.45 -19.91 3.34
C LEU A 126 4.61 -18.75 2.36
N VAL A 127 5.75 -18.67 1.68
CA VAL A 127 6.01 -17.66 0.64
C VAL A 127 6.51 -18.36 -0.62
N ARG A 128 6.32 -17.76 -1.81
CA ARG A 128 6.85 -18.34 -3.05
C ARG A 128 8.38 -18.36 -3.03
N ARG A 129 8.97 -19.37 -3.66
CA ARG A 129 10.44 -19.50 -3.76
C ARG A 129 11.12 -18.28 -4.39
N ARG A 130 10.47 -17.65 -5.37
CA ARG A 130 10.98 -16.44 -6.06
C ARG A 130 10.96 -15.19 -5.17
N ASP A 131 10.07 -15.13 -4.19
CA ASP A 131 9.82 -13.95 -3.34
C ASP A 131 10.58 -14.09 -2.00
N ARG A 132 11.44 -15.11 -1.87
CA ARG A 132 12.28 -15.37 -0.69
C ARG A 132 13.04 -14.15 -0.20
N LYS A 133 13.61 -13.39 -1.15
CA LYS A 133 14.47 -12.23 -0.87
C LYS A 133 13.72 -11.07 -0.20
N ASP A 134 12.41 -11.06 -0.31
CA ASP A 134 11.56 -10.01 0.23
C ASP A 134 11.12 -10.31 1.67
N VAL A 135 11.28 -11.56 2.13
CA VAL A 135 11.04 -11.96 3.53
C VAL A 135 12.24 -11.56 4.40
N LEU A 136 12.02 -10.64 5.33
CA LEU A 136 13.07 -10.11 6.21
C LEU A 136 13.26 -10.96 7.47
N VAL A 137 12.16 -11.35 8.11
CA VAL A 137 12.17 -12.23 9.30
C VAL A 137 10.79 -12.84 9.49
N THR A 138 10.75 -14.10 9.93
CA THR A 138 9.54 -14.75 10.46
C THR A 138 9.84 -15.26 11.87
N LYS A 139 9.10 -14.78 12.87
CA LYS A 139 9.30 -15.16 14.27
C LYS A 139 8.03 -15.15 15.11
N ALA A 140 8.03 -15.95 16.17
CA ALA A 140 7.04 -15.93 17.22
C ALA A 140 7.33 -14.78 18.21
N ILE A 141 6.30 -14.06 18.63
CA ILE A 141 6.39 -13.02 19.65
C ILE A 141 6.29 -13.65 21.03
N ARG A 142 7.18 -13.24 21.93
CA ARG A 142 7.32 -13.83 23.26
C ARG A 142 6.21 -13.42 24.24
N ASP A 143 5.76 -12.18 24.16
CA ASP A 143 4.93 -11.51 25.19
C ASP A 143 3.54 -11.08 24.67
N ALA A 144 3.14 -11.60 23.51
CA ALA A 144 1.80 -11.42 22.95
C ALA A 144 0.91 -12.61 23.35
N ASP A 145 0.80 -12.87 24.65
CA ASP A 145 0.09 -14.03 25.20
C ASP A 145 -1.42 -13.76 25.21
N GLY A 146 -2.11 -14.13 24.13
CA GLY A 146 -3.57 -13.99 23.99
C GLY A 146 -4.39 -15.04 24.74
N TRP A 147 -3.95 -15.47 25.93
CA TRP A 147 -4.56 -16.57 26.71
C TRP A 147 -4.64 -17.93 25.99
N THR A 148 -3.89 -18.12 24.91
CA THR A 148 -3.83 -19.38 24.17
C THR A 148 -2.53 -20.12 24.42
N THR A 149 -2.51 -21.42 24.09
CA THR A 149 -1.26 -22.21 24.08
C THR A 149 -0.37 -21.89 22.87
N HIS A 150 -0.85 -21.06 21.94
CA HIS A 150 -0.14 -20.58 20.77
C HIS A 150 0.44 -19.17 21.00
N ARG A 151 1.55 -18.88 20.33
CA ARG A 151 2.18 -17.57 20.23
C ARG A 151 1.88 -16.95 18.89
N LEU A 152 1.71 -15.63 18.89
CA LEU A 152 1.55 -14.87 17.65
C LEU A 152 2.82 -14.99 16.79
N VAL A 153 2.65 -15.26 15.51
CA VAL A 153 3.74 -15.30 14.52
C VAL A 153 3.68 -14.02 13.68
N ILE A 154 4.81 -13.33 13.57
CA ILE A 154 5.00 -12.20 12.67
C ILE A 154 5.93 -12.61 11.54
N SER A 155 5.59 -12.20 10.33
CA SER A 155 6.49 -12.19 9.18
C SER A 155 6.60 -10.77 8.63
N GLN A 156 7.82 -10.24 8.56
CA GLN A 156 8.11 -8.96 7.93
C GLN A 156 8.49 -9.19 6.47
N ILE A 157 7.69 -8.65 5.53
CA ILE A 157 7.84 -8.90 4.10
C ILE A 157 7.81 -7.57 3.33
N ARG A 158 8.76 -7.38 2.40
CA ARG A 158 8.83 -6.22 1.49
C ARG A 158 7.96 -6.43 0.26
N LEU A 159 6.72 -5.99 0.31
CA LEU A 159 5.79 -6.10 -0.83
C LEU A 159 6.11 -5.07 -1.92
N ARG A 160 6.25 -5.54 -3.17
CA ARG A 160 6.43 -4.71 -4.36
C ARG A 160 5.25 -4.88 -5.30
N LEU A 161 4.19 -4.12 -5.06
CA LEU A 161 2.96 -4.15 -5.87
C LEU A 161 2.91 -2.98 -6.84
N GLN A 162 2.32 -3.20 -8.01
CA GLN A 162 2.02 -2.12 -8.95
C GLN A 162 1.05 -1.13 -8.29
N PRO A 163 1.36 0.18 -8.26
CA PRO A 163 0.42 1.17 -7.76
C PRO A 163 -0.86 1.13 -8.59
N ARG A 164 -1.99 0.84 -7.95
CA ARG A 164 -3.29 0.95 -8.60
C ARG A 164 -3.53 2.44 -8.89
N ARG A 165 -3.59 2.83 -10.16
CA ARG A 165 -4.01 4.18 -10.54
C ARG A 165 -5.44 4.37 -10.03
N ARG A 166 -5.64 5.24 -9.04
CA ARG A 166 -6.97 5.69 -8.65
C ARG A 166 -7.63 6.25 -9.92
N PRO A 167 -8.87 5.87 -10.25
CA PRO A 167 -9.63 6.62 -11.24
C PRO A 167 -9.69 8.05 -10.71
N GLN A 168 -8.96 8.97 -11.35
CA GLN A 168 -9.18 10.37 -11.05
C GLN A 168 -10.61 10.65 -11.50
N GLY A 169 -11.48 10.96 -10.54
CA GLY A 169 -12.80 11.48 -10.87
C GLY A 169 -12.63 12.65 -11.84
N LYS A 170 -13.60 12.85 -12.73
CA LYS A 170 -13.59 14.05 -13.58
C LYS A 170 -13.43 15.26 -12.65
N ARG A 171 -12.37 16.04 -12.83
CA ARG A 171 -12.17 17.26 -12.04
C ARG A 171 -13.42 18.13 -12.21
N PRO A 172 -14.01 18.63 -11.12
CA PRO A 172 -15.11 19.57 -11.25
C PRO A 172 -14.62 20.79 -12.07
N PRO A 173 -15.48 21.39 -12.91
CA PRO A 173 -15.15 22.64 -13.57
C PRO A 173 -14.73 23.69 -12.53
N GLY A 174 -13.78 24.56 -12.87
CA GLY A 174 -13.38 25.64 -11.97
C GLY A 174 -14.58 26.50 -11.59
N LYS A 175 -14.55 27.13 -10.40
CA LYS A 175 -15.59 28.09 -10.01
C LYS A 175 -15.52 29.32 -10.90
N LEU A 176 -16.67 29.84 -11.34
CA LEU A 176 -16.75 31.09 -12.11
C LEU A 176 -16.47 32.29 -11.20
N ASN A 177 -15.83 33.33 -11.74
CA ASN A 177 -15.48 34.52 -10.96
C ASN A 177 -16.67 35.50 -10.84
N THR A 178 -17.67 35.14 -10.03
CA THR A 178 -18.88 35.95 -9.82
C THR A 178 -18.62 37.34 -9.23
N LEU A 179 -17.44 37.56 -8.62
CA LEU A 179 -17.07 38.87 -8.07
C LEU A 179 -16.91 39.93 -9.15
N LEU A 180 -16.57 39.55 -10.38
CA LEU A 180 -16.46 40.49 -11.50
C LEU A 180 -17.81 41.13 -11.85
N LEU A 181 -18.95 40.49 -11.54
CA LEU A 181 -20.27 41.10 -11.75
C LEU A 181 -20.52 42.33 -10.86
N ASN A 182 -19.78 42.48 -9.77
CA ASN A 182 -19.84 43.67 -8.94
C ASN A 182 -19.12 44.87 -9.60
N LEU A 183 -18.34 44.65 -10.65
CA LEU A 183 -17.72 45.72 -11.46
C LEU A 183 -18.71 46.15 -12.55
N PRO A 184 -19.12 47.44 -12.60
CA PRO A 184 -20.13 47.91 -13.55
C PRO A 184 -19.82 47.59 -15.02
N ALA A 185 -18.55 47.69 -15.43
CA ALA A 185 -18.12 47.38 -16.79
C ALA A 185 -18.37 45.91 -17.17
N HIS A 186 -18.02 44.97 -16.29
CA HIS A 186 -18.18 43.54 -16.56
C HIS A 186 -19.67 43.12 -16.49
N GLY A 187 -20.45 43.77 -15.61
CA GLY A 187 -21.89 43.58 -15.57
C GLY A 187 -22.58 44.04 -16.85
N TYR A 188 -22.17 45.20 -17.38
CA TYR A 188 -22.67 45.74 -18.65
C TYR A 188 -22.29 44.86 -19.85
N ASP A 189 -21.02 44.46 -19.93
CA ASP A 189 -20.52 43.59 -21.00
C ASP A 189 -21.21 42.22 -20.98
N PHE A 190 -21.42 41.64 -19.80
CA PHE A 190 -22.17 40.39 -19.66
C PHE A 190 -23.61 40.53 -20.14
N SER A 191 -24.31 41.61 -19.73
CA SER A 191 -25.69 41.89 -20.13
C SER A 191 -25.84 42.02 -21.64
N ASN A 192 -24.92 42.72 -22.31
CA ASN A 192 -24.96 42.89 -23.75
C ASN A 192 -24.68 41.58 -24.49
N GLN A 193 -23.64 40.84 -24.08
CA GLN A 193 -23.27 39.59 -24.74
C GLN A 193 -24.32 38.50 -24.56
N ILE A 194 -24.93 38.39 -23.37
CA ILE A 194 -25.96 37.38 -23.13
C ILE A 194 -27.24 37.68 -23.90
N THR A 195 -27.64 38.95 -23.98
CA THR A 195 -28.82 39.39 -24.75
C THR A 195 -28.63 39.08 -26.23
N GLN A 196 -27.48 39.46 -26.81
CA GLN A 196 -27.17 39.18 -28.22
C GLN A 196 -27.14 37.67 -28.52
N LYS A 197 -26.53 36.86 -27.65
CA LYS A 197 -26.45 35.40 -27.85
C LYS A 197 -27.78 34.69 -27.65
N LEU A 198 -28.68 35.25 -26.83
CA LEU A 198 -30.05 34.75 -26.66
C LEU A 198 -30.95 35.13 -27.84
N GLU A 199 -30.80 36.32 -28.41
CA GLU A 199 -31.53 36.75 -29.61
C GLU A 199 -31.13 35.92 -30.85
N ASN A 200 -29.85 35.59 -30.97
CA ASN A 200 -29.32 34.72 -32.03
C ASN A 200 -29.65 33.22 -31.82
N LEU A 201 -30.30 32.89 -30.71
CA LEU A 201 -30.68 31.52 -30.37
C LEU A 201 -31.97 31.20 -31.14
N HIS A 202 -31.82 30.68 -32.37
CA HIS A 202 -32.96 30.31 -33.21
C HIS A 202 -34.02 29.51 -32.45
N ALA A 203 -35.29 29.87 -32.69
CA ALA A 203 -36.43 29.19 -32.12
C ALA A 203 -36.27 27.68 -32.32
N PRO A 204 -36.33 26.89 -31.24
CA PRO A 204 -36.06 25.47 -31.33
C PRO A 204 -37.15 24.82 -32.19
N ASP A 205 -36.72 24.00 -33.15
CA ASP A 205 -37.59 23.24 -34.05
C ASP A 205 -38.77 22.63 -33.27
N ASN A 206 -39.98 22.65 -33.84
CA ASN A 206 -41.21 22.23 -33.10
C ASN A 206 -41.13 20.79 -32.59
N ASN A 207 -40.24 19.97 -33.16
CA ASN A 207 -39.96 18.58 -32.77
C ASN A 207 -38.87 18.41 -31.69
N SER A 208 -38.27 19.49 -31.18
CA SER A 208 -37.20 19.40 -30.17
C SER A 208 -37.75 19.18 -28.76
N THR A 209 -37.17 18.21 -28.05
CA THR A 209 -37.56 17.92 -26.67
C THR A 209 -37.21 19.06 -25.71
N VAL A 210 -37.98 19.19 -24.62
CA VAL A 210 -37.73 20.16 -23.54
C VAL A 210 -36.30 20.09 -23.02
N LYS A 211 -35.73 18.87 -22.93
CA LYS A 211 -34.34 18.66 -22.50
C LYS A 211 -33.34 19.30 -23.44
N THR A 212 -33.54 19.19 -24.75
CA THR A 212 -32.67 19.82 -25.75
C THR A 212 -32.76 21.34 -25.70
N ARG A 213 -33.98 21.89 -25.52
CA ARG A 213 -34.19 23.34 -25.35
C ARG A 213 -33.47 23.88 -24.11
N TRP A 214 -33.61 23.18 -22.98
CA TRP A 214 -32.90 23.50 -21.75
C TRP A 214 -31.37 23.43 -21.90
N CYS A 215 -30.85 22.39 -22.55
CA CYS A 215 -29.41 22.26 -22.81
C CYS A 215 -28.88 23.43 -23.65
N LYS A 216 -29.60 23.86 -24.68
CA LYS A 216 -29.22 25.02 -25.51
C LYS A 216 -29.15 26.30 -24.70
N LEU A 217 -30.20 26.60 -23.93
CA LEU A 217 -30.24 27.77 -23.05
C LEU A 217 -29.09 27.74 -22.03
N ARG A 218 -28.95 26.61 -21.33
CA ARG A 218 -27.89 26.41 -20.34
C ARG A 218 -26.50 26.63 -20.94
N ASN A 219 -26.25 26.09 -22.14
CA ASN A 219 -24.95 26.20 -22.78
C ASN A 219 -24.63 27.65 -23.16
N VAL A 220 -25.60 28.41 -23.65
CA VAL A 220 -25.40 29.84 -23.98
C VAL A 220 -25.13 30.67 -22.73
N ILE A 221 -25.87 30.43 -21.65
CA ILE A 221 -25.61 31.11 -20.37
C ILE A 221 -24.20 30.74 -19.87
N GLN A 222 -23.86 29.45 -19.85
CA GLN A 222 -22.57 28.98 -19.34
C GLN A 222 -21.38 29.45 -20.18
N SER A 223 -21.47 29.43 -21.52
CA SER A 223 -20.38 29.90 -22.39
C SER A 223 -20.18 31.40 -22.27
N THR A 224 -21.27 32.19 -22.26
CA THR A 224 -21.19 33.64 -22.10
C THR A 224 -20.61 34.03 -20.74
N THR A 225 -21.04 33.33 -19.68
CA THR A 225 -20.52 33.58 -18.34
C THR A 225 -19.03 33.24 -18.24
N LEU A 226 -18.58 32.19 -18.93
CA LEU A 226 -17.18 31.78 -18.96
C LEU A 226 -16.32 32.72 -19.81
N GLU A 227 -16.84 33.23 -20.92
CA GLU A 227 -16.15 34.22 -21.76
C GLU A 227 -15.95 35.56 -21.05
N VAL A 228 -16.96 36.04 -20.31
CA VAL A 228 -16.92 37.36 -19.65
C VAL A 228 -16.26 37.32 -18.27
N LEU A 229 -16.62 36.33 -17.44
CA LEU A 229 -16.14 36.26 -16.05
C LEU A 229 -14.91 35.36 -15.89
N GLY A 230 -14.72 34.40 -16.79
CA GLY A 230 -13.68 33.38 -16.64
C GLY A 230 -13.80 32.57 -15.35
N HIS A 231 -12.75 31.81 -15.06
CA HIS A 231 -12.64 31.03 -13.82
C HIS A 231 -11.96 31.86 -12.73
N THR A 232 -12.39 31.67 -11.49
CA THR A 232 -11.66 32.16 -10.32
C THR A 232 -10.25 31.58 -10.36
N ARG A 233 -9.24 32.45 -10.47
CA ARG A 233 -7.85 32.05 -10.30
C ARG A 233 -7.64 31.78 -8.82
N HIS A 234 -7.17 30.59 -8.50
CA HIS A 234 -6.71 30.31 -7.15
C HIS A 234 -5.44 31.14 -6.93
N GLN A 235 -5.56 32.27 -6.24
CA GLN A 235 -4.39 32.85 -5.60
C GLN A 235 -4.06 31.89 -4.46
N HIS A 236 -2.97 31.14 -4.61
CA HIS A 236 -2.32 30.60 -3.43
C HIS A 236 -1.94 31.83 -2.60
N LYS A 237 -2.67 32.09 -1.51
CA LYS A 237 -2.00 32.67 -0.35
C LYS A 237 -0.92 31.66 -0.02
N ASP A 238 0.30 31.95 -0.44
CA ASP A 238 1.42 31.17 0.06
C ASP A 238 1.35 31.28 1.58
N TRP A 239 1.58 30.18 2.29
CA TRP A 239 1.51 30.20 3.75
C TRP A 239 2.61 31.10 4.33
N PHE A 240 3.63 31.37 3.52
CA PHE A 240 4.61 32.43 3.70
C PHE A 240 4.12 33.68 2.98
N ASP A 241 3.54 34.61 3.71
CA ASP A 241 3.52 36.00 3.25
C ASP A 241 4.99 36.47 3.32
N ASP A 242 5.66 36.57 2.16
CA ASP A 242 7.04 37.09 2.03
C ASP A 242 7.20 38.54 2.55
N ASP A 243 6.10 39.17 2.96
CA ASP A 243 6.02 40.53 3.49
C ASP A 243 6.11 40.59 5.03
N ASP A 244 6.27 39.48 5.76
CA ASP A 244 6.54 39.53 7.20
C ASP A 244 8.02 39.91 7.44
N PRO A 245 8.29 41.12 7.96
CA PRO A 245 9.65 41.63 8.13
C PRO A 245 10.46 40.79 9.13
N ASP A 246 9.82 40.17 10.11
CA ASP A 246 10.48 39.39 11.14
C ASP A 246 10.92 38.02 10.58
N ILE A 247 10.07 37.39 9.76
CA ILE A 247 10.42 36.15 9.06
C ILE A 247 11.53 36.38 8.04
N SER A 248 11.46 37.49 7.28
CA SER A 248 12.50 37.86 6.32
C SER A 248 13.86 38.06 6.98
N ASN A 249 13.89 38.69 8.16
CA ASN A 249 15.12 38.88 8.94
C ASN A 249 15.71 37.54 9.41
N LEU A 250 14.88 36.63 9.95
CA LEU A 250 15.33 35.29 10.40
C LEU A 250 15.88 34.44 9.24
N VAL A 251 15.26 34.54 8.06
CA VAL A 251 15.73 33.84 6.86
C VAL A 251 17.08 34.40 6.39
N ALA A 252 17.27 35.73 6.43
CA ALA A 252 18.53 36.37 6.07
C ALA A 252 19.66 35.97 7.04
N GLU A 253 19.39 35.96 8.35
CA GLU A 253 20.32 35.54 9.38
C GLU A 253 20.76 34.08 9.19
N LYS A 254 19.80 33.17 8.98
CA LYS A 254 20.06 31.75 8.72
C LYS A 254 20.92 31.54 7.47
N LYS A 255 20.65 32.28 6.39
CA LYS A 255 21.46 32.25 5.15
C LYS A 255 22.89 32.74 5.41
N GLY A 256 23.07 33.79 6.20
CA GLY A 256 24.39 34.32 6.60
C GLY A 256 25.21 33.31 7.40
N ILE A 257 24.61 32.67 8.41
CA ILE A 257 25.25 31.65 9.24
C ILE A 257 25.61 30.41 8.40
N HIS A 258 24.72 29.99 7.50
CA HIS A 258 25.01 28.87 6.60
C HIS A 258 26.19 29.16 5.68
N LYS A 259 26.25 30.36 5.10
CA LYS A 259 27.37 30.78 4.25
C LYS A 259 28.69 30.81 5.02
N ALA A 260 28.72 31.39 6.23
CA ALA A 260 29.90 31.40 7.09
C ALA A 260 30.40 29.99 7.45
N TYR A 261 29.48 29.04 7.66
CA TYR A 261 29.82 27.64 7.88
C TYR A 261 30.44 26.97 6.64
N ILE A 262 29.89 27.22 5.45
CA ILE A 262 30.44 26.70 4.20
C ILE A 262 31.84 27.27 3.93
N ASP A 263 32.04 28.56 4.20
CA ASP A 263 33.27 29.27 3.86
C ASP A 263 34.43 28.98 4.83
N LEU A 264 34.19 28.92 6.16
CA LEU A 264 35.27 28.77 7.15
C LEU A 264 35.28 27.46 7.93
N ARG A 265 34.22 26.63 7.87
CA ARG A 265 34.12 25.25 8.42
C ARG A 265 34.84 24.96 9.75
N THR A 266 34.90 25.94 10.64
CA THR A 266 35.44 25.82 12.01
C THR A 266 34.38 25.28 12.97
N ASP A 267 34.80 24.75 14.12
CA ASP A 267 33.87 24.28 15.16
C ASP A 267 32.90 25.38 15.63
N ALA A 268 33.37 26.64 15.71
CA ALA A 268 32.50 27.77 16.05
C ALA A 268 31.39 28.02 15.01
N THR A 269 31.73 28.04 13.71
CA THR A 269 30.73 28.22 12.63
C THR A 269 29.78 27.03 12.52
N LYS A 270 30.27 25.82 12.80
CA LYS A 270 29.48 24.59 12.85
C LYS A 270 28.46 24.65 14.00
N THR A 271 28.90 25.02 15.21
CA THR A 271 28.00 25.17 16.36
C THR A 271 26.95 26.27 16.13
N ALA A 272 27.33 27.40 15.52
CA ALA A 272 26.38 28.47 15.18
C ALA A 272 25.31 27.99 14.17
N PHE A 273 25.71 27.26 13.13
CA PHE A 273 24.78 26.70 12.15
C PHE A 273 23.79 25.70 12.76
N PHE A 274 24.26 24.79 13.63
CA PHE A 274 23.38 23.82 14.29
C PHE A 274 22.44 24.46 15.32
N ARG A 275 22.84 25.56 15.98
CA ARG A 275 21.96 26.31 16.89
C ARG A 275 20.84 27.05 16.15
N CYS A 276 21.13 27.61 14.98
CA CYS A 276 20.14 28.29 14.13
C CYS A 276 19.03 27.34 13.62
N HIS A 277 19.25 26.03 13.64
CA HIS A 277 18.26 25.03 13.23
C HIS A 277 17.03 24.92 14.15
N PHE A 278 17.09 25.52 15.35
CA PHE A 278 16.01 25.51 16.35
C PHE A 278 15.28 26.85 16.50
N LEU A 279 15.57 27.85 15.67
CA LEU A 279 15.01 29.21 15.77
C LEU A 279 13.91 29.52 14.73
N VAL A 280 13.48 28.53 13.93
CA VAL A 280 12.34 28.63 13.00
C VAL A 280 11.46 27.40 13.14
#